data_AF-A0A399SMK1-F1
#
_entry.id   AF-A0A399SMK1-F1
#
_cell.length_a   1.000
_cell.length_b   1.000
_cell.length_c   1.000
_cell.angle_alpha   90.00
_cell.angle_beta   90.00
_cell.angle_gamma   90.00
#
_symmetry.space_group_name_H-M   'P 1'
#
loop_
_entity.id
_entity.type
_entity.pdbx_description
1 polymer ?
#
loop_
_entity_poly.entity_id
_entity_poly.type
_entity_poly.pdbx_seq_one_letter_code
_entity_poly.pdbx_strand_id
1 'polypeptide(L)'
;DAWAKASEKIAEQMMKEISSVKKNAKGEDSQINSIYMMAHSGARGSPAQMRQLAGMRGLMAKPDGSIIETPIVSNFKEGLTVMEYFNSTHGARKGLADTALKTANSGYLTRRLVDVAQDCIITQDDCGTKLGIKMRAIIDAGTVVASLASRILGRPAGEDLRDPATNKVVVKRG
;
A
#
# COMPACT_ATOMS: atom_id res chain seq x y z
N ASP A 1 23.88 -8.17 4.80
CA ASP A 1 22.63 -7.46 5.14
C ASP A 1 22.39 -7.39 6.65
N ALA A 2 23.29 -6.69 7.38
CA ALA A 2 23.23 -6.57 8.84
C ALA A 2 22.44 -5.32 9.27
N TRP A 3 22.63 -4.22 8.54
CA TRP A 3 21.97 -2.94 8.82
C TRP A 3 20.44 -2.99 8.61
N ALA A 4 19.96 -3.67 7.58
CA ALA A 4 18.52 -3.85 7.38
C ALA A 4 17.88 -4.57 8.56
N LYS A 5 18.47 -5.71 8.98
CA LYS A 5 18.02 -6.49 10.15
C LYS A 5 18.07 -5.68 11.45
N ALA A 6 19.14 -4.93 11.68
CA ALA A 6 19.26 -4.08 12.87
C ALA A 6 18.15 -3.00 12.90
N SER A 7 17.90 -2.37 11.75
CA SER A 7 16.90 -1.31 11.64
C SER A 7 15.46 -1.84 11.78
N GLU A 8 15.20 -3.07 11.34
CA GLU A 8 13.93 -3.76 11.58
C GLU A 8 13.73 -4.10 13.07
N LYS A 9 14.73 -4.69 13.74
CA LYS A 9 14.68 -4.96 15.19
C LYS A 9 14.43 -3.70 16.01
N ILE A 10 15.10 -2.60 15.68
CA ILE A 10 14.88 -1.30 16.35
C ILE A 10 13.45 -0.81 16.11
N ALA A 11 12.92 -0.95 14.89
CA ALA A 11 11.56 -0.55 14.58
C ALA A 11 10.53 -1.37 15.36
N GLU A 12 10.72 -2.68 15.48
CA GLU A 12 9.84 -3.57 16.25
C GLU A 12 9.85 -3.21 17.74
N GLN A 13 11.03 -3.02 18.33
CA GLN A 13 11.16 -2.62 19.74
C GLN A 13 10.52 -1.25 20.00
N MET A 14 10.77 -0.27 19.12
CA MET A 14 10.15 1.05 19.20
C MET A 14 8.63 0.96 19.12
N MET A 15 8.08 0.16 18.20
CA MET A 15 6.63 -0.03 18.07
C MET A 15 6.01 -0.71 19.29
N LYS A 16 6.72 -1.69 19.88
CA LYS A 16 6.29 -2.34 21.12
C LYS A 16 6.22 -1.36 22.29
N GLU A 17 7.22 -0.49 22.43
CA GLU A 17 7.25 0.53 23.49
C GLU A 17 6.16 1.60 23.32
N ILE A 18 5.97 2.13 22.10
CA ILE A 18 5.03 3.23 21.86
C ILE A 18 3.56 2.81 21.94
N SER A 19 3.27 1.53 21.71
CA SER A 19 1.94 0.93 21.82
C SER A 19 1.61 0.47 23.24
N SER A 20 2.61 0.36 24.13
CA SER A 20 2.40 -0.10 25.49
C SER A 20 1.60 0.93 26.31
N VAL A 21 0.57 0.45 27.01
CA VAL A 21 -0.17 1.25 27.99
C VAL A 21 0.65 1.25 29.28
N LYS A 22 1.18 2.41 29.64
CA LYS A 22 1.88 2.59 30.92
C LYS A 22 0.86 2.87 32.02
N LYS A 23 1.21 2.56 33.27
CA LYS A 23 0.39 2.96 34.43
C LYS A 23 0.98 4.23 35.05
N ASN A 24 0.12 5.18 35.36
CA ASN A 24 0.47 6.38 36.12
C ASN A 24 0.81 6.02 37.57
N ALA A 25 1.41 6.97 38.31
CA ALA A 25 1.74 6.80 39.74
C ALA A 25 0.53 6.45 40.64
N LYS A 26 -0.69 6.65 40.14
CA LYS A 26 -1.96 6.29 40.80
C LYS A 26 -2.52 4.91 40.42
N GLY A 27 -1.81 4.15 39.57
CA GLY A 27 -2.24 2.83 39.10
C GLY A 27 -3.23 2.83 37.93
N GLU A 28 -3.63 4.01 37.45
CA GLU A 28 -4.50 4.21 36.29
C GLU A 28 -3.72 4.12 34.97
N ASP A 29 -4.39 3.72 33.89
CA ASP A 29 -3.79 3.69 32.56
C ASP A 29 -3.42 5.11 32.10
N SER A 30 -2.15 5.28 31.74
CA SER A 30 -1.62 6.49 31.13
C SER A 30 -2.24 6.71 29.75
N GLN A 31 -2.29 7.97 29.32
CA GLN A 31 -2.67 8.29 27.95
C GLN A 31 -1.75 7.59 26.95
N ILE A 32 -2.37 6.96 25.95
CA ILE A 32 -1.67 6.34 24.83
C ILE A 32 -0.99 7.42 24.00
N ASN A 33 0.18 7.11 23.45
CA ASN A 33 0.93 8.05 22.63
C ASN A 33 0.12 8.52 21.41
N SER A 34 -0.04 9.83 21.25
CA SER A 34 -0.83 10.43 20.17
C SER A 34 -0.34 10.08 18.76
N ILE A 35 0.98 9.91 18.57
CA ILE A 35 1.57 9.50 17.28
C ILE A 35 1.18 8.07 16.95
N TYR A 36 1.20 7.17 17.95
CA TYR A 36 0.73 5.80 17.76
C TYR A 36 -0.77 5.77 17.46
N MET A 37 -1.58 6.54 18.18
CA MET A 37 -3.03 6.62 17.91
C MET A 37 -3.32 7.05 16.46
N MET A 38 -2.65 8.09 15.95
CA MET A 38 -2.84 8.56 14.57
C MET A 38 -2.52 7.51 13.51
N ALA A 39 -1.44 6.75 13.71
CA ALA A 39 -1.02 5.73 12.76
C ALA A 39 -1.86 4.45 12.87
N HIS A 40 -2.20 4.02 14.10
CA HIS A 40 -3.00 2.82 14.32
C HIS A 40 -4.46 3.00 13.90
N SER A 41 -5.02 4.19 14.09
CA SER A 41 -6.38 4.51 13.64
C SER A 41 -6.50 4.66 12.12
N GLY A 42 -5.38 4.66 11.39
CA GLY A 42 -5.35 4.91 9.94
C GLY A 42 -5.64 6.35 9.54
N ALA A 43 -5.68 7.30 10.49
CA ALA A 43 -5.98 8.70 10.19
C ALA A 43 -4.85 9.37 9.40
N ARG A 44 -3.60 9.20 9.88
CA ARG A 44 -2.40 9.70 9.22
C ARG A 44 -1.17 9.05 9.84
N GLY A 45 -0.21 8.67 9.01
CA GLY A 45 1.00 8.02 9.49
C GLY A 45 1.05 6.55 9.09
N SER A 46 2.26 6.02 8.99
CA SER A 46 2.49 4.58 8.83
C SER A 46 3.60 4.12 9.78
N PRO A 47 3.68 2.81 10.10
CA PRO A 47 4.80 2.27 10.87
C PRO A 47 6.18 2.62 10.29
N ALA A 48 6.29 2.71 8.96
CA ALA A 48 7.51 3.15 8.30
C ALA A 48 7.87 4.61 8.60
N GLN A 49 6.87 5.50 8.68
CA GLN A 49 7.09 6.90 9.06
C GLN A 49 7.41 7.04 10.55
N MET A 50 6.74 6.27 11.42
CA MET A 50 7.03 6.24 12.86
C MET A 50 8.46 5.78 13.13
N ARG A 51 8.95 4.77 12.40
CA ARG A 51 10.35 4.31 12.46
C ARG A 51 11.35 5.42 12.20
N GLN A 52 11.08 6.34 11.27
CA GLN A 52 12.00 7.47 11.00
C GLN A 52 11.97 8.55 12.08
N LEU A 53 10.88 8.64 12.85
CA LEU A 53 10.73 9.63 13.92
C LEU A 53 11.49 9.22 15.19
N ALA A 54 11.37 7.96 15.61
CA ALA A 54 11.86 7.50 16.91
C ALA A 54 12.72 6.23 16.87
N GLY A 55 12.92 5.63 15.69
CA GLY A 55 13.85 4.53 15.47
C GLY A 55 14.92 4.93 14.44
N MET A 56 15.75 3.99 14.01
CA MET A 56 16.79 4.29 13.02
C MET A 56 16.19 4.54 11.62
N ARG A 57 16.60 5.65 10.97
CA ARG A 57 16.19 5.97 9.59
C ARG A 57 16.68 4.95 8.56
N GLY A 58 17.88 4.41 8.77
CA GLY A 58 18.41 3.25 8.05
C GLY A 58 19.17 3.59 6.76
N LEU A 59 19.21 2.64 5.84
CA LEU A 59 19.96 2.73 4.59
C LEU A 59 19.23 3.61 3.57
N MET A 60 19.97 4.47 2.88
CA MET A 60 19.45 5.35 1.83
C MET A 60 19.98 4.92 0.46
N ALA A 61 19.19 5.16 -0.59
CA ALA A 61 19.61 4.91 -1.97
C ALA A 61 20.26 6.15 -2.59
N LYS A 62 21.32 5.94 -3.35
CA LYS A 62 21.91 6.94 -4.24
C LYS A 62 21.00 7.18 -5.47
N PRO A 63 21.23 8.25 -6.24
CA PRO A 63 20.42 8.54 -7.42
C PRO A 63 20.48 7.46 -8.50
N ASP A 64 21.57 6.68 -8.57
CA ASP A 64 21.72 5.53 -9.46
C ASP A 64 20.96 4.27 -9.00
N GLY A 65 20.40 4.28 -7.78
CA GLY A 65 19.69 3.15 -7.18
C GLY A 65 20.57 2.23 -6.33
N SER A 66 21.89 2.44 -6.29
CA SER A 66 22.76 1.72 -5.36
C SER A 66 22.49 2.13 -3.91
N ILE A 67 22.65 1.20 -2.98
CA ILE A 67 22.44 1.46 -1.55
C ILE A 67 23.72 2.03 -0.94
N ILE A 68 23.60 3.11 -0.18
CA ILE A 68 24.71 3.66 0.62
C ILE A 68 24.93 2.72 1.80
N GLU A 69 26.14 2.15 1.91
CA GLU A 69 26.47 1.16 2.95
C GLU A 69 26.51 1.75 4.36
N THR A 70 26.73 3.06 4.49
CA THR A 70 26.67 3.79 5.76
C THR A 70 25.23 4.23 6.05
N PRO A 71 24.57 3.62 7.07
CA PRO A 71 23.20 3.98 7.40
C PRO A 71 23.14 5.32 8.14
N ILE A 72 21.96 5.92 8.14
CA ILE A 72 21.62 7.01 9.05
C ILE A 72 21.12 6.35 10.34
N VAL A 73 21.92 6.43 11.40
CA VAL A 73 21.63 5.81 12.70
C VAL A 73 20.67 6.68 13.49
N SER A 74 20.85 7.99 13.40
CA SER A 74 20.04 8.98 14.11
C SER A 74 18.60 9.03 13.58
N ASN A 75 17.71 9.63 14.38
CA ASN A 75 16.29 9.78 14.07
C ASN A 75 15.88 11.25 14.12
N PHE A 76 14.66 11.57 13.67
CA PHE A 76 14.22 12.97 13.64
C PHE A 76 14.04 13.60 15.02
N LYS A 77 13.84 12.80 16.08
CA LYS A 77 13.78 13.29 17.45
C LYS A 77 15.16 13.67 17.99
N GLU A 78 16.20 12.91 17.63
CA GLU A 78 17.60 13.13 18.02
C GLU A 78 18.31 14.18 17.15
N GLY A 79 17.80 14.41 15.94
CA GLY A 79 18.43 15.25 14.94
C GLY A 79 19.37 14.47 14.03
N LEU A 80 19.76 15.09 12.91
CA LEU A 80 20.65 14.49 11.92
C LEU A 80 21.96 15.27 11.89
N THR A 81 23.08 14.55 11.84
CA THR A 81 24.38 15.18 11.56
C THR A 81 24.42 15.73 10.12
N VAL A 82 25.36 16.64 9.84
CA VAL A 82 25.51 17.25 8.50
C VAL A 82 25.66 16.18 7.41
N MET A 83 26.45 15.14 7.66
CA MET A 83 26.67 14.04 6.72
C MET A 83 25.43 13.17 6.52
N GLU A 84 24.72 12.82 7.61
CA GLU A 84 23.47 12.06 7.52
C GLU A 84 22.38 12.83 6.78
N TYR A 85 22.26 14.13 7.06
CA TYR A 85 21.34 15.01 6.35
C TYR A 85 21.68 15.08 4.87
N PHE A 86 22.96 15.33 4.52
CA PHE A 86 23.42 15.37 3.13
C PHE A 86 23.14 14.06 2.39
N ASN A 87 23.42 12.90 2.99
CA ASN A 87 23.12 11.60 2.40
C ASN A 87 21.62 11.40 2.17
N SER A 88 20.76 11.91 3.06
CA SER A 88 19.30 11.83 2.90
C SER A 88 18.75 12.64 1.72
N THR A 89 19.45 13.69 1.29
CA THR A 89 18.97 14.59 0.21
C THR A 89 18.93 13.92 -1.16
N HIS A 90 19.80 12.94 -1.43
CA HIS A 90 19.87 12.23 -2.71
C HIS A 90 18.57 11.50 -3.00
N GLY A 91 18.10 10.69 -2.04
CA GLY A 91 16.85 9.96 -2.15
C GLY A 91 15.63 10.88 -2.20
N ALA A 92 15.62 11.95 -1.38
CA ALA A 92 14.54 12.92 -1.35
C ALA A 92 14.40 13.66 -2.70
N ARG A 93 15.50 14.17 -3.25
CA ARG A 93 15.51 14.88 -4.53
C ARG A 93 15.07 13.97 -5.69
N LYS A 94 15.59 12.74 -5.74
CA LYS A 94 15.17 11.76 -6.75
C LYS A 94 13.68 11.45 -6.62
N GLY A 95 13.17 11.19 -5.42
CA GLY A 95 11.75 10.93 -5.19
C GLY A 95 10.85 12.08 -5.64
N LEU A 96 11.23 13.33 -5.36
CA LEU A 96 10.49 14.51 -5.80
C LEU A 96 10.52 14.67 -7.33
N ALA A 97 11.70 14.51 -7.95
CA ALA A 97 11.84 14.58 -9.40
C ALA A 97 11.05 13.47 -10.11
N ASP A 98 11.15 12.23 -9.63
CA ASP A 98 10.43 11.08 -10.17
C ASP A 98 8.92 11.27 -10.03
N THR A 99 8.45 11.82 -8.91
CA THR A 99 7.03 12.12 -8.71
C THR A 99 6.56 13.17 -9.71
N ALA A 100 7.31 14.26 -9.89
CA ALA A 100 6.98 15.29 -10.87
C ALA A 100 6.93 14.75 -12.31
N LEU A 101 7.89 13.90 -12.70
CA LEU A 101 7.92 13.27 -14.02
C LEU A 101 6.76 12.26 -14.20
N LYS A 102 6.46 11.45 -13.18
CA LYS A 102 5.36 10.47 -13.22
C LYS A 102 3.99 11.12 -13.28
N THR A 103 3.82 12.32 -12.70
CA THR A 103 2.59 13.10 -12.84
C THR A 103 2.30 13.41 -14.30
N ALA A 104 3.29 13.87 -15.06
CA ALA A 104 3.13 14.14 -16.48
C ALA A 104 2.78 12.87 -17.28
N ASN A 105 3.47 11.76 -17.02
CA ASN A 105 3.20 10.48 -17.68
C ASN A 105 1.79 9.95 -17.39
N SER A 106 1.32 10.10 -16.14
CA SER A 106 -0.02 9.66 -15.74
C SER A 106 -1.09 10.47 -16.47
N GLY A 107 -0.94 11.80 -16.54
CA GLY A 107 -1.86 12.66 -17.29
C GLY A 107 -1.88 12.35 -18.80
N TYR A 108 -0.69 12.12 -19.39
CA TYR A 108 -0.58 11.71 -20.79
C TYR A 108 -1.26 10.36 -21.05
N LEU A 109 -1.07 9.38 -20.17
CA LEU A 109 -1.74 8.07 -20.27
C LEU A 109 -3.26 8.22 -20.20
N THR A 110 -3.78 8.98 -19.23
CA THR A 110 -5.22 9.24 -19.11
C THR A 110 -5.76 9.88 -20.38
N ARG A 111 -5.07 10.88 -20.94
CA ARG A 111 -5.47 11.48 -22.22
C ARG A 111 -5.54 10.45 -23.34
N ARG A 112 -4.52 9.60 -23.51
CA ARG A 112 -4.53 8.54 -24.55
C ARG A 112 -5.65 7.52 -24.35
N LEU A 113 -5.97 7.17 -23.10
CA LEU A 113 -7.07 6.27 -22.80
C LEU A 113 -8.41 6.91 -23.17
N VAL A 114 -8.59 8.20 -22.87
CA VAL A 114 -9.78 8.97 -23.28
C VAL A 114 -9.87 9.07 -24.81
N ASP A 115 -8.78 9.40 -25.50
CA ASP A 115 -8.73 9.51 -26.95
C ASP A 115 -9.22 8.22 -27.66
N VAL A 116 -9.00 7.04 -27.06
CA VAL A 116 -9.45 5.74 -27.59
C VAL A 116 -10.88 5.37 -27.14
N ALA A 117 -11.25 5.69 -25.91
CA ALA A 117 -12.50 5.23 -25.30
C ALA A 117 -13.64 6.27 -25.32
N GLN A 118 -13.41 7.49 -25.83
CA GLN A 118 -14.39 8.59 -25.79
C GLN A 118 -15.72 8.25 -26.48
N ASP A 119 -15.69 7.39 -27.50
CA ASP A 119 -16.88 7.01 -28.27
C ASP A 119 -17.58 5.75 -27.70
N CYS A 120 -17.12 5.22 -26.54
CA CYS A 120 -17.76 4.09 -25.87
C CYS A 120 -18.97 4.55 -25.03
N ILE A 121 -20.13 4.62 -25.66
CA ILE A 121 -21.40 5.02 -25.03
C ILE A 121 -22.33 3.80 -24.91
N ILE A 122 -23.01 3.65 -23.77
CA ILE A 122 -24.05 2.62 -23.58
C ILE A 122 -25.31 3.07 -24.32
N THR A 123 -25.66 2.38 -25.39
CA THR A 123 -26.80 2.73 -26.27
C THR A 123 -27.98 1.78 -26.16
N GLN A 124 -27.83 0.64 -25.50
CA GLN A 124 -28.85 -0.40 -25.35
C GLN A 124 -28.67 -1.15 -24.04
N ASP A 125 -29.77 -1.66 -23.47
CA ASP A 125 -29.79 -2.38 -22.19
C ASP A 125 -29.28 -3.83 -22.31
N ASP A 126 -29.70 -4.55 -23.36
CA ASP A 126 -29.24 -5.93 -23.63
C ASP A 126 -28.94 -6.10 -25.13
N CYS A 127 -27.71 -6.52 -25.44
CA CYS A 127 -27.28 -6.85 -26.80
C CYS A 127 -27.59 -8.31 -27.20
N GLY A 128 -28.12 -9.13 -26.28
CA GLY A 128 -28.50 -10.53 -26.48
C GLY A 128 -27.33 -11.51 -26.57
N THR A 129 -26.08 -11.04 -26.40
CA THR A 129 -24.89 -11.87 -26.60
C THR A 129 -24.82 -13.05 -25.65
N LYS A 130 -24.43 -14.22 -26.17
CA LYS A 130 -24.13 -15.44 -25.39
C LYS A 130 -22.63 -15.55 -25.06
N LEU A 131 -21.82 -14.60 -25.53
CA LEU A 131 -20.39 -14.58 -25.29
C LEU A 131 -20.10 -13.93 -23.94
N GLY A 132 -19.12 -14.48 -23.23
CA GLY A 132 -18.67 -13.98 -21.94
C GLY A 132 -17.25 -14.41 -21.64
N ILE A 133 -16.68 -13.86 -20.57
CA ILE A 133 -15.34 -14.20 -20.10
C ILE A 133 -15.47 -15.03 -18.83
N LYS A 134 -14.80 -16.20 -18.78
CA LYS A 134 -14.78 -17.04 -17.59
C LYS A 134 -13.99 -16.35 -16.48
N MET A 135 -14.66 -16.08 -15.36
CA MET A 135 -14.07 -15.41 -14.20
C MET A 135 -13.67 -16.44 -13.15
N ARG A 136 -12.49 -16.25 -12.55
CA ARG A 136 -11.98 -17.07 -11.44
C ARG A 136 -11.28 -16.19 -10.40
N ALA A 137 -11.11 -16.67 -9.18
CA ALA A 137 -10.23 -16.00 -8.23
C ALA A 137 -8.80 -15.91 -8.80
N ILE A 138 -8.12 -14.79 -8.57
CA ILE A 138 -6.71 -14.65 -8.94
C ILE A 138 -5.90 -15.19 -7.77
N ILE A 139 -5.20 -16.29 -8.03
CA ILE A 139 -4.34 -16.95 -7.05
C ILE A 139 -2.92 -16.76 -7.54
N ASP A 140 -2.09 -16.15 -6.71
CA ASP A 140 -0.66 -15.98 -6.96
C ASP A 140 0.12 -16.58 -5.79
N ALA A 141 1.06 -17.48 -6.11
CA ALA A 141 1.88 -18.19 -5.12
C ALA A 141 1.12 -18.77 -3.91
N GLY A 142 -0.10 -19.29 -4.13
CA GLY A 142 -0.93 -19.87 -3.06
C GLY A 142 -1.73 -18.85 -2.23
N THR A 143 -1.57 -17.55 -2.49
CA THR A 143 -2.37 -16.49 -1.88
C THR A 143 -3.47 -16.02 -2.84
N VAL A 144 -4.68 -15.83 -2.31
CA VAL A 144 -5.78 -15.26 -3.08
C VAL A 144 -5.58 -13.75 -3.14
N VAL A 145 -5.08 -13.26 -4.28
CA VAL A 145 -4.85 -11.82 -4.53
C VAL A 145 -6.17 -11.08 -4.75
N ALA A 146 -7.10 -11.71 -5.47
CA ALA A 146 -8.44 -11.18 -5.68
C ALA A 146 -9.46 -12.33 -5.63
N SER A 147 -10.41 -12.24 -4.69
CA SER A 147 -11.47 -13.23 -4.53
C SER A 147 -12.42 -13.24 -5.73
N LEU A 148 -13.12 -14.35 -5.94
CA LEU A 148 -14.13 -14.40 -7.00
C LEU A 148 -15.23 -13.36 -6.77
N ALA A 149 -15.68 -13.21 -5.52
CA ALA A 149 -16.75 -12.28 -5.14
C ALA A 149 -16.43 -10.82 -5.53
N SER A 150 -15.21 -10.33 -5.28
CA SER A 150 -14.84 -8.96 -5.64
C SER A 150 -14.75 -8.75 -7.16
N ARG A 151 -14.41 -9.81 -7.92
CA ARG A 151 -14.28 -9.72 -9.38
C ARG A 151 -15.61 -9.79 -10.12
N ILE A 152 -16.61 -10.48 -9.57
CA ILE A 152 -17.93 -10.66 -10.19
C ILE A 152 -18.97 -9.65 -9.72
N LEU A 153 -18.67 -8.86 -8.68
CA LEU A 153 -19.59 -7.86 -8.14
C LEU A 153 -20.03 -6.88 -9.24
N GLY A 154 -21.35 -6.72 -9.39
CA GLY A 154 -21.96 -5.82 -10.38
C GLY A 154 -21.93 -6.32 -11.83
N ARG A 155 -21.51 -7.56 -12.09
CA ARG A 155 -21.53 -8.16 -13.44
C ARG A 155 -22.71 -9.13 -13.60
N PRO A 156 -23.42 -9.09 -14.74
CA PRO A 156 -24.46 -10.08 -15.04
C PRO A 156 -23.87 -11.46 -15.33
N ALA A 157 -24.65 -12.51 -15.07
CA ALA A 157 -24.26 -13.88 -15.37
C ALA A 157 -24.44 -14.16 -16.88
N GLY A 158 -23.37 -14.62 -17.54
CA GLY A 158 -23.40 -14.96 -18.97
C GLY A 158 -24.09 -16.31 -19.27
N GLU A 159 -24.21 -17.19 -18.28
CA GLU A 159 -24.85 -18.50 -18.35
C GLU A 159 -25.53 -18.83 -17.01
N ASP A 160 -26.44 -19.80 -17.01
CA ASP A 160 -27.08 -20.28 -15.78
C ASP A 160 -26.04 -20.96 -14.88
N LEU A 161 -25.74 -20.34 -13.74
CA LEU A 161 -24.85 -20.91 -12.74
C LEU A 161 -25.58 -21.97 -11.95
N ARG A 162 -25.07 -23.20 -11.97
CA ARG A 162 -25.66 -24.36 -11.30
C ARG A 162 -24.80 -24.79 -10.13
N ASP A 163 -25.47 -25.24 -9.07
CA ASP A 163 -24.82 -25.89 -7.94
C ASP A 163 -24.27 -27.25 -8.40
N PRO A 164 -22.95 -27.53 -8.26
CA PRO A 164 -22.36 -28.81 -8.64
C PRO A 164 -22.97 -30.01 -7.93
N ALA A 165 -23.50 -29.85 -6.72
CA ALA A 165 -24.03 -30.96 -5.92
C ALA A 165 -25.50 -31.29 -6.28
N THR A 166 -26.32 -30.26 -6.51
CA THR A 166 -27.78 -30.43 -6.70
C THR A 166 -28.25 -30.20 -8.14
N ASN A 167 -27.38 -29.70 -9.02
CA ASN A 167 -27.67 -29.32 -10.40
C ASN A 167 -28.79 -28.26 -10.55
N LYS A 168 -29.20 -27.64 -9.44
CA LYS A 168 -30.18 -26.55 -9.41
C LYS A 168 -29.53 -25.25 -9.85
N VAL A 169 -30.28 -24.43 -10.57
CA VAL A 169 -29.84 -23.09 -10.99
C VAL A 169 -29.82 -22.17 -9.77
N VAL A 170 -28.62 -21.66 -9.44
CA VAL A 170 -28.36 -20.74 -8.33
C VAL A 170 -28.50 -19.29 -8.81
N VAL A 171 -28.00 -19.00 -10.01
CA VAL A 171 -28.12 -17.68 -10.66
C VAL A 171 -28.54 -17.91 -12.10
N LYS A 172 -29.65 -17.32 -12.52
CA LYS A 172 -30.09 -17.35 -13.91
C LYS A 172 -29.23 -16.40 -14.74
N ARG A 173 -29.06 -16.72 -16.01
CA ARG A 173 -28.50 -15.80 -17.00
C ARG A 173 -29.37 -14.53 -17.09
N GLY A 174 -28.71 -13.38 -17.27
CA GLY A 174 -29.35 -12.06 -17.33
C GLY A 174 -29.02 -11.24 -16.10
#